data_AF-A0A850L2F1-F1
#
_entry.id   AF-A0A850L2F1-F1
#
_cell.length_a   1.000
_cell.length_b   1.000
_cell.length_c   1.000
_cell.angle_alpha   90.00
_cell.angle_beta   90.00
_cell.angle_gamma   90.00
#
_symmetry.space_group_name_H-M   'P 1'
#
loop_
_entity.id
_entity.type
_entity.pdbx_description
1 polymer ?
#
loop_
_entity_poly.entity_id
_entity_poly.type
_entity_poly.pdbx_seq_one_letter_code
_entity_poly.pdbx_strand_id
1 'polypeptide(L)'
;MVKMKAIRISISSIVGGGICVAASDGQAVHREIYKVISSGERAEISFFGVTRMTTAFLNAAVGQLYGEFDEETLKKHLAPPVDFEEWHLRRLKMVVDRAKAYFSDRKRIEEIFDSIKHDDDD
;
A
#
# COMPACT_ATOMS: atom_id res chain seq x y z
N MET A 1 -5.55 19.69 17.59
CA MET A 1 -5.19 18.39 17.00
C MET A 1 -3.86 17.92 17.58
N VAL A 2 -3.84 16.82 18.33
CA VAL A 2 -2.59 16.10 18.63
C VAL A 2 -2.12 15.47 17.32
N LYS A 3 -0.91 15.80 16.84
CA LYS A 3 -0.31 15.10 15.71
C LYS A 3 -0.03 13.66 16.16
N MET A 4 -0.75 12.68 15.61
CA MET A 4 -0.38 11.27 15.78
C MET A 4 1.07 11.09 15.27
N LYS A 5 1.93 10.53 16.11
CA LYS A 5 3.33 10.24 15.76
C LYS A 5 3.33 9.07 14.78
N ALA A 6 4.02 9.21 13.64
CA ALA A 6 4.13 8.13 12.68
C ALA A 6 5.30 7.19 13.03
N ILE A 7 5.08 5.90 12.81
CA ILE A 7 6.10 4.85 12.88
C ILE A 7 6.78 4.78 11.52
N ARG A 8 8.10 4.99 11.52
CA ARG A 8 8.91 5.00 10.31
C ARG A 8 9.21 3.57 9.85
N ILE A 9 8.91 3.29 8.59
CA ILE A 9 9.17 2.01 7.91
C ILE A 9 10.30 2.23 6.91
N SER A 10 11.51 1.79 7.25
CA SER A 10 12.68 1.89 6.37
C SER A 10 12.73 0.71 5.40
N ILE A 11 12.50 0.99 4.11
CA ILE A 11 12.51 -0.06 3.08
C ILE A 11 13.89 -0.75 3.04
N SER A 12 14.98 0.02 2.97
CA SER A 12 16.32 -0.53 2.85
C SER A 12 16.74 -1.37 4.05
N SER A 13 16.26 -1.04 5.26
CA SER A 13 16.51 -1.84 6.46
C SER A 13 15.80 -3.18 6.41
N ILE A 14 14.57 -3.23 5.90
CA ILE A 14 13.77 -4.45 5.78
C ILE A 14 14.33 -5.36 4.67
N VAL A 15 14.72 -4.77 3.54
CA VAL A 15 15.25 -5.50 2.38
C VAL A 15 16.74 -5.88 2.57
N GLY A 16 17.46 -5.20 3.46
CA GLY A 16 18.90 -5.37 3.64
C GLY A 16 19.75 -4.66 2.58
N GLY A 17 19.21 -3.64 1.91
CA GLY A 17 19.91 -2.86 0.88
C GLY A 17 18.99 -2.02 0.00
N GLY A 18 19.58 -1.37 -1.00
CA GLY A 18 18.86 -0.44 -1.90
C GLY A 18 18.18 -1.07 -3.12
N ILE A 19 18.26 -2.39 -3.28
CA ILE A 19 17.80 -3.11 -4.48
C ILE A 19 16.42 -3.72 -4.22
N CYS A 20 15.37 -2.98 -4.55
CA CYS A 20 13.96 -3.33 -4.26
C CYS A 20 13.27 -3.88 -5.51
N VAL A 21 13.61 -5.10 -5.92
CA VAL A 21 13.18 -5.66 -7.22
C VAL A 21 12.16 -6.79 -7.07
N ALA A 22 12.38 -7.70 -6.12
CA ALA A 22 11.57 -8.90 -5.97
C ALA A 22 10.24 -8.62 -5.25
N ALA A 23 9.19 -9.32 -5.66
CA ALA A 23 7.90 -9.25 -4.96
C ALA A 23 7.99 -9.77 -3.52
N SER A 24 8.87 -10.75 -3.24
CA SER A 24 9.11 -11.27 -1.88
C SER A 24 9.63 -10.20 -0.92
N ASP A 25 10.52 -9.33 -1.39
CA ASP A 25 11.06 -8.21 -0.62
C ASP A 25 9.95 -7.17 -0.37
N GLY A 26 9.11 -6.95 -1.39
CA GLY A 26 7.92 -6.11 -1.27
C GLY A 26 6.96 -6.64 -0.21
N GLN A 27 6.74 -7.96 -0.18
CA GLN A 27 5.88 -8.60 0.82
C GLN A 27 6.42 -8.43 2.24
N ALA A 28 7.75 -8.40 2.44
CA ALA A 28 8.33 -8.12 3.75
C ALA A 28 8.02 -6.70 4.22
N VAL A 29 8.13 -5.71 3.33
CA VAL A 29 7.76 -4.33 3.63
C VAL A 29 6.25 -4.20 3.89
N HIS A 30 5.43 -4.88 3.10
CA HIS A 30 3.97 -4.89 3.29
C HIS A 30 3.57 -5.36 4.69
N ARG A 31 4.14 -6.48 5.17
CA ARG A 31 3.79 -7.02 6.49
C ARG A 31 4.02 -5.99 7.61
N GLU A 32 5.10 -5.23 7.53
CA GLU A 32 5.39 -4.19 8.52
C GLU A 32 4.42 -3.01 8.42
N ILE A 33 4.08 -2.58 7.20
CA ILE A 33 3.06 -1.53 6.98
C ILE A 33 1.70 -1.99 7.51
N TYR A 34 1.27 -3.20 7.12
CA TYR A 34 0.00 -3.79 7.52
C TYR A 34 -0.11 -3.88 9.04
N LYS A 35 0.95 -4.33 9.72
CA LYS A 35 0.99 -4.43 11.18
C LYS A 35 0.78 -3.07 11.86
N VAL A 36 1.45 -2.02 11.37
CA VAL A 36 1.31 -0.66 11.90
C VAL A 36 -0.09 -0.10 11.68
N ILE A 37 -0.66 -0.26 10.48
CA ILE A 37 -2.01 0.21 10.19
C ILE A 37 -3.03 -0.56 11.05
N SER A 38 -2.88 -1.88 11.16
CA SER A 38 -3.78 -2.74 11.94
C SER A 38 -3.73 -2.47 13.44
N SER A 39 -2.63 -1.93 13.96
CA SER A 39 -2.54 -1.48 15.36
C SER A 39 -3.14 -0.10 15.59
N GLY A 40 -3.78 0.51 14.58
CA GLY A 40 -4.33 1.86 14.66
C GLY A 40 -3.27 2.97 14.64
N GLU A 41 -2.04 2.65 14.26
CA GLU A 41 -0.93 3.60 14.21
C GLU A 41 -0.73 4.14 12.78
N ARG A 42 0.11 5.18 12.63
CA ARG A 42 0.43 5.73 11.31
C ARG A 42 1.74 5.18 10.78
N ALA A 43 1.78 4.66 9.56
CA ALA A 43 2.98 4.20 8.89
C ALA A 43 3.57 5.32 8.00
N GLU A 44 4.85 5.65 8.19
CA GLU A 44 5.61 6.59 7.35
C GLU A 44 6.71 5.84 6.59
N ILE A 45 6.52 5.66 5.28
CA ILE A 45 7.43 4.88 4.45
C ILE A 45 8.65 5.73 4.10
N SER A 46 9.84 5.25 4.46
CA SER A 46 11.13 5.88 4.15
C SER A 46 11.81 5.17 2.99
N PHE A 47 12.10 5.95 1.94
CA PHE A 47 12.84 5.51 0.76
C PHE A 47 14.36 5.67 0.90
N PHE A 48 14.84 6.02 2.09
CA PHE A 48 16.27 6.22 2.33
C PHE A 48 17.09 4.99 1.91
N GLY A 49 18.11 5.21 1.08
CA GLY A 49 18.99 4.16 0.59
C GLY A 49 18.41 3.27 -0.50
N VAL A 50 17.18 3.50 -0.97
CA VAL A 50 16.62 2.80 -2.13
C VAL A 50 17.22 3.39 -3.40
N THR A 51 17.91 2.57 -4.18
CA THR A 51 18.60 2.99 -5.42
C THR A 51 18.02 2.32 -6.67
N ARG A 52 17.33 1.19 -6.51
CA ARG A 52 16.62 0.50 -7.59
C ARG A 52 15.29 -0.01 -7.07
N MET A 53 14.22 0.22 -7.83
CA MET A 53 12.87 -0.22 -7.44
C MET A 53 12.00 -0.55 -8.65
N THR A 54 11.32 -1.70 -8.60
CA THR A 54 10.37 -2.13 -9.65
C THR A 54 8.93 -1.89 -9.23
N THR A 55 8.02 -1.93 -10.21
CA THR A 55 6.57 -1.93 -9.95
C THR A 55 6.11 -3.24 -9.31
N ALA A 56 6.75 -4.37 -9.59
CA ALA A 56 6.44 -5.66 -8.95
C ALA A 56 6.67 -5.60 -7.43
N PHE A 57 7.82 -5.05 -7.01
CA PHE A 57 8.12 -4.78 -5.60
C PHE A 57 7.06 -3.87 -4.96
N LEU A 58 6.76 -2.73 -5.59
CA LEU A 58 5.81 -1.75 -5.03
C LEU A 58 4.36 -2.26 -4.99
N ASN A 59 3.94 -3.07 -5.97
CA ASN A 59 2.62 -3.69 -5.96
C ASN A 59 2.48 -4.62 -4.76
N ALA A 60 3.49 -5.44 -4.48
CA ALA A 60 3.51 -6.31 -3.31
C ALA A 60 3.63 -5.50 -2.00
N ALA A 61 4.43 -4.42 -1.96
CA ALA A 61 4.63 -3.63 -0.75
C ALA A 61 3.44 -2.72 -0.37
N VAL A 62 2.86 -2.03 -1.36
CA VAL A 62 1.88 -0.96 -1.15
C VAL A 62 0.59 -1.18 -1.95
N GLY A 63 0.68 -1.68 -3.17
CA GLY A 63 -0.48 -1.83 -4.05
C GLY A 63 -1.58 -2.70 -3.43
N GLN A 64 -1.22 -3.83 -2.82
CA GLN A 64 -2.20 -4.74 -2.22
C GLN A 64 -2.93 -4.20 -0.99
N LEU A 65 -2.39 -3.17 -0.30
CA LEU A 65 -3.06 -2.52 0.82
C LEU A 65 -4.43 -1.95 0.43
N TYR A 66 -4.61 -1.55 -0.84
CA TYR A 66 -5.87 -1.01 -1.37
C TYR A 66 -6.96 -2.07 -1.58
N GLY A 67 -6.60 -3.35 -1.52
CA GLY A 67 -7.55 -4.47 -1.46
C GLY A 67 -7.85 -4.94 -0.04
N GLU A 68 -7.03 -4.56 0.94
CA GLU A 68 -7.10 -5.05 2.33
C GLU A 68 -7.71 -4.02 3.29
N PHE A 69 -7.56 -2.73 3.00
CA PHE A 69 -8.10 -1.63 3.79
C PHE A 69 -8.99 -0.74 2.94
N ASP A 70 -10.01 -0.13 3.57
CA ASP A 70 -10.79 0.92 2.93
C ASP A 70 -9.97 2.21 2.74
N GLU A 71 -10.48 3.10 1.89
CA GLU A 71 -9.76 4.33 1.54
C GLU A 71 -9.63 5.30 2.73
N GLU A 72 -10.59 5.33 3.66
CA GLU A 72 -10.55 6.20 4.84
C GLU A 72 -9.44 5.76 5.79
N THR A 73 -9.36 4.45 6.06
CA THR A 73 -8.30 3.82 6.85
C THR A 73 -6.94 4.15 6.25
N LEU A 74 -6.76 3.96 4.94
CA LEU A 74 -5.49 4.28 4.27
C LEU A 74 -5.16 5.78 4.33
N LYS A 75 -6.13 6.68 4.10
CA LYS A 75 -5.92 8.14 4.19
C LYS A 75 -5.51 8.57 5.60
N LYS A 76 -6.03 7.91 6.64
CA LYS A 76 -5.72 8.23 8.04
C LYS A 76 -4.38 7.64 8.49
N HIS A 77 -4.08 6.41 8.10
CA HIS A 77 -2.98 5.62 8.65
C HIS A 77 -1.72 5.58 7.77
N LEU A 78 -1.80 5.81 6.45
CA LEU A 78 -0.59 6.03 5.64
C LEU A 78 -0.18 7.50 5.70
N ALA A 79 0.98 7.78 6.27
CA ALA A 79 1.60 9.09 6.22
C ALA A 79 2.27 9.33 4.85
N PRO A 80 2.47 10.60 4.45
CA PRO A 80 3.29 10.91 3.28
C PRO A 80 4.67 10.25 3.38
N PRO A 81 5.21 9.68 2.30
CA PRO A 81 6.53 9.06 2.33
C PRO A 81 7.62 10.09 2.58
N VAL A 82 8.78 9.62 3.04
CA VAL A 82 9.96 10.46 3.36
C VAL A 82 11.23 9.90 2.71
N ASP A 83 12.27 10.73 2.66
CA ASP A 83 13.59 10.44 2.07
C ASP A 83 13.51 9.88 0.63
N PHE A 84 12.53 10.36 -0.12
CA PHE A 84 12.32 9.98 -1.49
C PHE A 84 13.07 10.90 -2.44
N GLU A 85 13.34 10.36 -3.61
CA GLU A 85 13.60 11.14 -4.82
C GLU A 85 12.33 11.15 -5.69
N GLU A 86 12.26 12.08 -6.63
CA GLU A 86 11.08 12.24 -7.50
C GLU A 86 10.70 10.96 -8.25
N TRP A 87 11.70 10.17 -8.67
CA TRP A 87 11.47 8.93 -9.39
C TRP A 87 10.80 7.85 -8.52
N HIS A 88 11.02 7.86 -7.20
CA HIS A 88 10.32 6.98 -6.27
C HIS A 88 8.84 7.33 -6.23
N LEU A 89 8.51 8.62 -6.11
CA LEU A 89 7.13 9.09 -6.08
C LEU A 89 6.39 8.80 -7.39
N ARG A 90 7.04 8.97 -8.55
CA ARG A 90 6.42 8.65 -9.84
C ARG A 90 6.01 7.18 -9.92
N ARG A 91 6.86 6.26 -9.47
CA ARG A 91 6.55 4.82 -9.44
C ARG A 91 5.48 4.48 -8.41
N LEU A 92 5.57 5.05 -7.20
CA LEU A 92 4.58 4.86 -6.15
C LEU A 92 3.20 5.32 -6.61
N LYS A 93 3.10 6.54 -7.18
CA LYS A 93 1.84 7.08 -7.72
C LYS A 93 1.24 6.16 -8.78
N MET A 94 2.05 5.70 -9.75
CA MET A 94 1.58 4.79 -10.79
C MET A 94 0.98 3.50 -10.19
N VAL A 95 1.60 2.94 -9.17
CA VAL A 95 1.14 1.72 -8.49
C VAL A 95 -0.14 1.99 -7.70
N VAL A 96 -0.19 3.07 -6.93
CA VAL A 96 -1.35 3.47 -6.14
C VAL A 96 -2.56 3.73 -7.04
N ASP A 97 -2.40 4.48 -8.12
CA ASP A 97 -3.49 4.80 -9.04
C ASP A 97 -4.06 3.52 -9.68
N ARG A 98 -3.19 2.59 -10.10
CA ARG A 98 -3.60 1.31 -10.67
C ARG A 98 -4.29 0.41 -9.64
N ALA A 99 -3.78 0.35 -8.42
CA ALA A 99 -4.37 -0.44 -7.35
C ALA A 99 -5.77 0.07 -7.00
N LYS A 100 -5.94 1.39 -6.85
CA LYS A 100 -7.25 2.01 -6.62
C LYS A 100 -8.25 1.68 -7.73
N ALA A 101 -7.86 1.82 -8.99
CA ALA A 101 -8.74 1.47 -10.11
C ALA A 101 -9.15 0.00 -10.06
N TYR A 102 -8.18 -0.90 -9.90
CA TYR A 102 -8.41 -2.35 -9.86
C TYR A 102 -9.36 -2.77 -8.72
N PHE A 103 -9.15 -2.28 -7.49
CA PHE A 103 -9.95 -2.69 -6.34
C PHE A 103 -11.30 -1.99 -6.26
N SER A 104 -11.44 -0.76 -6.79
CA SER A 104 -12.74 -0.12 -6.94
C SER A 104 -13.62 -0.84 -7.96
N ASP A 105 -13.05 -1.23 -9.10
CA ASP A 105 -13.78 -1.99 -10.13
C ASP A 105 -14.20 -3.36 -9.58
N ARG A 106 -13.33 -4.02 -8.80
CA ARG A 106 -13.64 -5.30 -8.17
C ARG A 106 -14.82 -5.23 -7.21
N LYS A 107 -14.85 -4.23 -6.31
CA LYS A 107 -15.98 -4.02 -5.39
C LYS A 107 -17.29 -3.79 -6.14
N ARG A 108 -17.27 -2.95 -7.16
CA ARG A 108 -18.46 -2.68 -7.99
C ARG A 108 -18.98 -3.95 -8.67
N ILE A 109 -18.09 -4.80 -9.18
CA ILE A 109 -18.47 -6.07 -9.80
C ILE A 109 -19.12 -6.99 -8.75
N GLU A 110 -18.49 -7.14 -7.58
CA GLU A 110 -19.01 -7.97 -6.48
C GLU A 110 -20.41 -7.51 -6.02
N GLU A 111 -20.62 -6.20 -5.84
CA GLU A 111 -21.93 -5.63 -5.50
C GLU A 111 -23.03 -5.96 -6.52
N ILE A 112 -22.71 -5.93 -7.83
CA ILE A 112 -23.66 -6.29 -8.90
C ILE A 112 -23.99 -7.79 -8.85
N PHE A 113 -22.99 -8.65 -8.62
CA PHE A 113 -23.23 -10.09 -8.53
C PHE A 113 -24.06 -10.46 -7.31
N ASP A 114 -23.84 -9.80 -6.17
CA ASP A 114 -24.60 -10.05 -4.94
C ASP A 114 -26.06 -9.57 -5.06
N SER A 115 -26.33 -8.47 -5.78
CA SER A 115 -27.70 -8.03 -6.03
C SER A 115 -28.47 -8.98 -6.95
N ILE A 116 -27.83 -9.52 -7.99
CA ILE A 116 -28.47 -10.48 -8.90
C ILE A 116 -28.83 -11.78 -8.17
N LYS A 117 -27.97 -12.25 -7.25
CA LYS A 117 -28.25 -13.46 -6.47
C LYS A 117 -29.44 -13.33 -5.52
N HIS A 118 -29.71 -12.14 -4.99
CA HIS A 118 -30.86 -11.95 -4.11
C HIS A 118 -32.20 -11.94 -4.86
N ASP A 119 -32.21 -11.61 -6.14
CA ASP A 119 -33.43 -11.57 -6.96
C ASP A 119 -33.88 -12.96 -7.47
N ASP A 120 -33.02 -14.00 -7.35
CA ASP A 120 -33.31 -15.38 -7.79
C ASP A 120 -33.76 -16.32 -6.64
N ASP A 121 -33.70 -15.86 -5.37
CA ASP A 121 -34.04 -16.65 -4.16
C ASP A 121 -35.35 -16.19 -3.46
N ASP A 122 -36.09 -15.24 -4.04
CA ASP A 122 -37.46 -14.78 -3.63
C ASP A 122 -38.54 -15.25 -4.62
#